data_AF-A0A0C1RIG7-F1
#
_entry.id   AF-A0A0C1RIG7-F1
#
_cell.length_a   1.000
_cell.length_b   1.000
_cell.length_c   1.000
_cell.angle_alpha   90.00
_cell.angle_beta   90.00
_cell.angle_gamma   90.00
#
_symmetry.space_group_name_H-M   'P 1'
#
loop_
_entity.id
_entity.type
_entity.pdbx_description
1 polymer ?
#
loop_
_entity_poly.entity_id
_entity_poly.type
_entity_poly.pdbx_seq_one_letter_code
_entity_poly.pdbx_strand_id
1 'polypeptide(L)'
;TVYEGRELTNGEVLKYWGKWIFFGDKSQLDEWARKLDRYVEDETIPCIKYDRIPPANLGLTELVMMVYCDKRKSEEIWQILQQHGVKIKAWVSEWETMEMWKPGGGAFGTVD
;
A
#
# COMPACT_ATOMS: atom_id res chain seq x y z
N THR A 1 1.32 -12.88 -6.07
CA THR A 1 2.02 -11.67 -6.54
C THR A 1 2.62 -11.94 -7.90
N VAL A 2 2.17 -11.23 -8.94
CA VAL A 2 2.55 -11.47 -10.34
C VAL A 2 3.25 -10.23 -10.91
N TYR A 3 4.26 -10.44 -11.76
CA TYR A 3 4.92 -9.40 -12.55
C TYR A 3 5.08 -9.90 -13.99
N GLU A 4 4.58 -9.14 -14.96
CA GLU A 4 4.64 -9.49 -16.40
C GLU A 4 4.14 -10.91 -16.69
N GLY A 5 3.00 -11.29 -16.08
CA GLY A 5 2.37 -12.59 -16.28
C GLY A 5 3.05 -13.77 -15.56
N ARG A 6 4.11 -13.52 -14.77
CA ARG A 6 4.80 -14.55 -13.99
C ARG A 6 4.64 -14.34 -12.49
N GLU A 7 4.42 -15.44 -11.76
CA GLU A 7 4.50 -15.43 -10.31
C GLU A 7 5.92 -15.09 -9.81
N LEU A 8 5.99 -14.21 -8.82
CA LEU A 8 7.25 -13.88 -8.15
C LEU A 8 7.61 -14.96 -7.12
N THR A 9 8.91 -15.27 -7.02
CA THR A 9 9.43 -16.06 -5.90
C THR A 9 9.40 -15.26 -4.60
N ASN A 10 9.49 -15.92 -3.44
CA ASN A 10 9.54 -15.22 -2.14
C ASN A 10 10.67 -14.19 -2.06
N GLY A 11 11.85 -14.51 -2.61
CA GLY A 11 12.97 -13.56 -2.66
C GLY A 11 12.67 -12.34 -3.52
N GLU A 12 11.97 -12.53 -4.64
CA GLU A 12 11.53 -11.43 -5.49
C GLU A 12 10.40 -10.60 -4.86
N VAL A 13 9.48 -11.24 -4.13
CA VAL A 13 8.45 -10.54 -3.37
C VAL A 13 9.09 -9.63 -2.33
N LEU A 14 10.03 -10.14 -1.53
CA LEU A 14 10.72 -9.32 -0.52
C LEU A 14 11.52 -8.17 -1.16
N LYS A 15 12.13 -8.41 -2.33
CA LYS A 15 12.99 -7.44 -3.00
C LYS A 15 12.20 -6.35 -3.75
N TYR A 16 11.10 -6.71 -4.39
CA TYR A 16 10.41 -5.83 -5.34
C TYR A 16 8.99 -5.51 -4.94
N TRP A 17 8.30 -6.34 -4.15
CA TRP A 17 6.93 -6.03 -3.76
C TRP A 17 6.90 -4.96 -2.67
N GLY A 18 5.86 -4.12 -2.73
CA GLY A 18 5.63 -3.09 -1.74
C GLY A 18 4.29 -2.41 -1.95
N LYS A 19 4.13 -1.28 -1.29
CA LYS A 19 2.90 -0.50 -1.31
C LYS A 19 3.19 0.98 -1.17
N TRP A 20 2.42 1.78 -1.91
CA TRP A 20 2.20 3.17 -1.58
C TRP A 20 1.20 3.27 -0.43
N ILE A 21 1.52 4.08 0.57
CA ILE A 21 0.69 4.37 1.74
C ILE A 21 0.38 5.85 1.76
N PHE A 22 -0.90 6.19 1.93
CA PHE A 22 -1.37 7.56 2.08
C PHE A 22 -2.64 7.61 2.94
N PHE A 23 -2.91 8.79 3.48
CA PHE A 23 -3.97 9.02 4.45
C PHE A 23 -5.09 9.88 3.85
N GLY A 24 -6.28 9.77 4.44
CA GLY A 24 -7.39 10.66 4.16
C GLY A 24 -8.57 10.39 5.07
N ASP A 25 -9.63 11.18 4.90
CA ASP A 25 -10.92 10.90 5.52
C ASP A 25 -11.70 9.82 4.76
N LYS A 26 -12.82 9.37 5.34
CA LYS A 26 -13.66 8.32 4.75
C LYS A 26 -14.15 8.66 3.35
N SER A 27 -14.57 9.91 3.13
CA SER A 27 -15.12 10.33 1.85
C SER A 27 -14.06 10.34 0.75
N GLN A 28 -12.84 10.77 1.10
CA GLN A 28 -11.68 10.77 0.21
C GLN A 28 -11.28 9.34 -0.17
N LEU A 29 -11.17 8.44 0.80
CA LEU A 29 -10.80 7.05 0.53
C LEU A 29 -11.85 6.31 -0.29
N ASP A 30 -13.14 6.49 0.01
CA ASP A 30 -14.23 5.92 -0.79
C ASP A 30 -14.21 6.47 -2.24
N GLU A 31 -13.90 7.75 -2.42
CA GLU A 31 -13.77 8.37 -3.74
C GLU A 31 -12.55 7.83 -4.51
N TRP A 32 -11.38 7.75 -3.87
CA TRP A 32 -10.19 7.16 -4.48
C TRP A 32 -10.39 5.70 -4.83
N ALA A 33 -11.03 4.91 -3.96
CA ALA A 33 -11.35 3.51 -4.25
C ALA A 33 -12.17 3.39 -5.55
N ARG A 34 -13.24 4.19 -5.71
CA ARG A 34 -14.04 4.22 -6.94
C ARG A 34 -13.23 4.64 -8.17
N LYS A 35 -12.34 5.62 -8.04
CA LYS A 35 -11.51 6.11 -9.17
C LYS A 35 -10.44 5.10 -9.58
N LEU A 36 -9.88 4.39 -8.61
CA LEU A 36 -8.82 3.41 -8.82
C LEU A 36 -9.35 2.04 -9.27
N ASP A 37 -10.64 1.76 -9.06
CA ASP A 37 -11.31 0.50 -9.40
C ASP A 37 -10.99 0.03 -10.83
N ARG A 38 -11.08 0.95 -11.81
CA ARG A 38 -10.77 0.63 -13.21
C ARG A 38 -9.35 0.09 -13.44
N TYR A 39 -8.38 0.58 -12.66
CA TYR A 39 -6.98 0.16 -12.77
C TYR A 39 -6.73 -1.19 -12.08
N VAL A 40 -7.61 -1.57 -11.17
CA VAL A 40 -7.59 -2.91 -10.56
C VAL A 40 -8.22 -3.90 -11.54
N GLU A 41 -9.36 -3.55 -12.12
CA GLU A 41 -10.07 -4.38 -13.11
C GLU A 41 -9.25 -4.62 -14.40
N ASP A 42 -8.42 -3.67 -14.82
CA ASP A 42 -7.52 -3.84 -15.98
C ASP A 42 -6.13 -4.40 -15.63
N GLU A 43 -5.92 -4.81 -14.37
CA GLU A 43 -4.69 -5.38 -13.82
C GLU A 43 -3.46 -4.43 -13.82
N THR A 44 -3.65 -3.12 -14.06
CA THR A 44 -2.57 -2.12 -13.92
C THR A 44 -2.12 -2.01 -12.46
N ILE A 45 -3.07 -1.95 -11.53
CA ILE A 45 -2.87 -1.95 -10.08
C ILE A 45 -3.27 -3.33 -9.53
N PRO A 46 -2.33 -4.14 -9.04
CA PRO A 46 -2.60 -5.48 -8.54
C PRO A 46 -3.69 -5.56 -7.47
N CYS A 47 -3.64 -4.66 -6.47
CA CYS A 47 -4.72 -4.51 -5.52
C CYS A 47 -4.59 -3.20 -4.73
N ILE A 48 -5.74 -2.77 -4.21
CA ILE A 48 -5.83 -1.70 -3.21
C ILE A 48 -6.47 -2.24 -1.94
N LYS A 49 -6.05 -1.73 -0.79
CA LYS A 49 -6.70 -1.97 0.51
C LYS A 49 -6.82 -0.65 1.24
N TYR A 50 -7.92 -0.45 1.96
CA TYR A 50 -8.08 0.75 2.76
C TYR A 50 -8.93 0.49 3.99
N ASP A 51 -8.65 1.26 5.03
CA ASP A 51 -9.33 1.15 6.31
C ASP A 51 -10.73 1.76 6.23
N ARG A 52 -11.69 1.14 6.91
CA ARG A 52 -13.04 1.70 7.10
C ARG A 52 -13.17 2.51 8.40
N ILE A 53 -12.23 2.32 9.33
CA ILE A 53 -12.11 3.01 10.63
C ILE A 53 -10.61 3.23 10.91
N PRO A 54 -10.21 4.34 11.57
CA PRO A 54 -8.78 4.58 11.82
C PRO A 54 -8.18 3.46 12.68
N PRO A 55 -6.96 2.98 12.37
CA PRO A 55 -6.31 1.92 13.13
C PRO A 55 -5.80 2.46 14.48
N ALA A 56 -6.69 2.46 15.47
CA ALA A 56 -6.44 3.01 16.80
C ALA A 56 -5.25 2.35 17.53
N ASN A 57 -4.98 1.07 17.25
CA ASN A 57 -3.83 0.34 17.80
C ASN A 57 -2.48 0.88 17.32
N LEU A 58 -2.45 1.68 16.24
CA LEU A 58 -1.26 2.34 15.72
C LEU A 58 -1.22 3.84 16.10
N GLY A 59 -2.16 4.31 16.93
CA GLY A 59 -2.26 5.72 17.33
C GLY A 59 -2.65 6.67 16.20
N LEU A 60 -3.20 6.14 15.09
CA LEU A 60 -3.58 6.93 13.92
C LEU A 60 -5.03 7.45 14.05
N THR A 61 -5.23 8.72 13.69
CA THR A 61 -6.54 9.39 13.67
C THR A 61 -7.14 9.46 12.26
N GLU A 62 -6.33 9.28 11.23
CA GLU A 62 -6.74 9.25 9.83
C GLU A 62 -6.85 7.82 9.31
N LEU A 63 -7.64 7.61 8.26
CA LEU A 63 -7.73 6.32 7.59
C LEU A 63 -6.55 6.14 6.64
N VAL A 64 -6.15 4.88 6.43
CA VAL A 64 -5.04 4.52 5.56
C VAL A 64 -5.55 3.87 4.29
N MET A 65 -4.96 4.24 3.15
CA MET A 65 -5.05 3.47 1.90
C MET A 65 -3.66 2.96 1.50
N MET A 66 -3.65 1.72 1.04
CA MET A 66 -2.49 0.99 0.55
C MET A 66 -2.73 0.57 -0.89
N VAL A 67 -1.80 0.92 -1.78
CA VAL A 67 -1.82 0.51 -3.20
C VAL A 67 -0.59 -0.36 -3.43
N TYR A 68 -0.81 -1.66 -3.62
CA TYR A 68 0.27 -2.64 -3.75
C TYR A 68 0.75 -2.73 -5.19
N CYS A 69 2.07 -2.76 -5.38
CA CYS A 69 2.65 -3.00 -6.70
C CYS A 69 4.08 -3.50 -6.62
N ASP A 70 4.63 -3.88 -7.77
CA ASP A 70 6.05 -4.12 -7.93
C ASP A 70 6.80 -2.77 -7.98
N LYS A 71 7.96 -2.70 -7.33
CA LYS A 71 8.83 -1.53 -7.25
C LYS A 71 9.20 -1.00 -8.63
N ARG A 72 9.38 -1.88 -9.61
CA ARG A 72 9.74 -1.50 -10.99
C ARG A 72 8.62 -0.74 -11.70
N LYS A 73 7.37 -0.90 -11.26
CA LYS A 73 6.20 -0.13 -11.74
C LYS A 73 5.77 0.97 -10.78
N SER A 74 6.42 1.14 -9.63
CA SER A 74 5.90 2.00 -8.57
C SER A 74 5.76 3.47 -8.98
N GLU A 75 6.63 3.96 -9.86
CA GLU A 75 6.57 5.36 -10.31
C GLU A 75 5.42 5.61 -11.29
N GLU A 76 5.13 4.66 -12.19
CA GLU A 76 3.95 4.72 -13.05
C GLU A 76 2.67 4.72 -12.22
N ILE A 77 2.59 3.82 -11.24
CA ILE A 77 1.46 3.81 -10.30
C ILE A 77 1.38 5.12 -9.51
N TRP A 78 2.51 5.67 -9.09
CA TRP A 78 2.52 6.97 -8.40
C TRP A 78 1.93 8.08 -9.26
N GLN A 79 2.25 8.13 -10.56
CA GLN A 79 1.68 9.12 -11.48
C GLN A 79 0.15 8.99 -11.61
N ILE A 80 -0.38 7.76 -11.62
CA ILE A 80 -1.83 7.51 -11.58
C ILE A 80 -2.44 8.09 -10.29
N LEU A 81 -1.82 7.84 -9.14
CA LEU A 81 -2.31 8.36 -7.85
C LEU A 81 -2.30 9.91 -7.82
N GLN A 82 -1.27 10.53 -8.39
CA GLN A 82 -1.18 11.99 -8.50
C GLN A 82 -2.28 12.59 -9.37
N GLN A 83 -2.65 11.92 -10.48
CA GLN A 83 -3.77 12.35 -11.33
C GLN A 83 -5.11 12.38 -10.56
N HIS A 84 -5.22 11.58 -9.51
CA HIS A 84 -6.39 11.56 -8.62
C HIS A 84 -6.25 12.43 -7.36
N GLY A 85 -5.21 13.26 -7.30
CA GLY A 85 -5.03 14.27 -6.25
C GLY A 85 -4.35 13.76 -4.97
N VAL A 86 -3.75 12.57 -4.99
CA VAL A 86 -2.92 12.10 -3.87
C VAL A 86 -1.62 12.90 -3.82
N LYS A 87 -1.33 13.53 -2.68
CA LYS A 87 -0.19 14.48 -2.52
C LYS A 87 0.92 13.97 -1.61
N ILE A 88 0.59 13.11 -0.64
CA ILE A 88 1.53 12.61 0.36
C ILE A 88 1.77 11.13 0.08
N LYS A 89 3.02 10.68 0.18
CA LYS A 89 3.40 9.29 -0.08
C LYS A 89 4.39 8.76 0.95
N ALA A 90 4.18 7.52 1.35
CA ALA A 90 5.25 6.64 1.81
C ALA A 90 5.28 5.40 0.92
N TRP A 91 6.45 5.04 0.38
CA TRP A 91 6.65 3.71 -0.20
C TRP A 91 7.17 2.81 0.90
N VAL A 92 6.55 1.65 1.08
CA VAL A 92 7.02 0.63 2.04
C VAL A 92 7.15 -0.70 1.31
N SER A 93 8.34 -1.27 1.30
CA SER A 93 8.61 -2.59 0.76
C SER A 93 8.04 -3.70 1.64
N GLU A 94 7.84 -4.88 1.04
CA GLU A 94 7.42 -6.06 1.80
C GLU A 94 8.50 -6.51 2.78
N TRP A 95 9.79 -6.35 2.43
CA TRP A 95 10.88 -6.59 3.37
C TRP A 95 10.79 -5.69 4.61
N GLU A 96 10.63 -4.37 4.45
CA GLU A 96 10.45 -3.44 5.58
C GLU A 96 9.22 -3.80 6.42
N THR A 97 8.14 -4.21 5.75
CA THR A 97 6.92 -4.68 6.43
C THR A 97 7.24 -5.88 7.31
N MET A 98 7.90 -6.90 6.75
CA MET A 98 8.28 -8.11 7.49
C MET A 98 9.21 -7.81 8.67
N GLU A 99 10.19 -6.91 8.50
CA GLU A 99 11.06 -6.49 9.61
C GLU A 99 10.27 -5.84 10.75
N MET A 100 9.25 -5.02 10.45
CA MET A 100 8.39 -4.41 11.47
C MET A 100 7.60 -5.46 12.27
N TRP A 101 7.27 -6.60 11.66
CA TRP A 101 6.55 -7.71 12.31
C TRP A 101 7.47 -8.77 12.93
N LYS A 102 8.79 -8.59 12.94
CA LYS A 102 9.66 -9.47 13.73
C LYS A 102 9.57 -9.13 15.21
N PRO A 103 9.90 -10.06 16.12
CA PRO A 103 10.08 -9.73 17.54
C PRO A 103 11.06 -8.55 17.70
N GLY A 104 10.63 -7.50 18.40
CA GLY A 104 11.39 -6.25 18.54
C GLY A 104 11.25 -5.25 17.38
N GLY A 105 10.48 -5.57 16.35
CA GLY A 105 10.09 -4.66 15.28
C GLY A 105 8.97 -3.71 15.70
N GLY A 106 8.86 -2.56 15.03
CA GLY A 106 7.98 -1.46 15.44
C GLY A 106 6.47 -1.75 15.45
N ALA A 107 6.00 -2.84 14.83
CA ALA A 107 4.59 -3.25 14.89
C ALA A 107 4.26 -4.08 16.14
N PHE A 108 5.26 -4.73 16.74
CA PHE A 108 5.16 -5.29 18.09
C PHE A 108 5.57 -4.19 19.06
N GLY A 109 4.62 -3.33 19.43
CA GLY A 109 4.83 -2.37 20.50
C GLY A 109 5.42 -3.07 21.71
N THR A 110 6.52 -2.54 22.25
CA THR A 110 7.00 -2.89 23.58
C THR A 110 5.85 -2.65 24.54
N VAL A 111 5.30 -3.73 25.07
CA VAL A 111 4.43 -3.67 26.24
C VAL A 111 5.37 -3.46 27.41
N ASP A 112 5.62 -2.20 27.77
CA ASP A 112 6.15 -1.80 29.07
C ASP A 112 5.25 -0.70 29.65
#